data_AF-A0AA39SXD7-F1
#
_entry.id   AF-A0AA39SXD7-F1
#
_cell.length_a   1.000
_cell.length_b   1.000
_cell.length_c   1.000
_cell.angle_alpha   90.00
_cell.angle_beta   90.00
_cell.angle_gamma   90.00
#
_symmetry.space_group_name_H-M   'P 1'
#
loop_
_entity.id
_entity.type
_entity.pdbx_description
1 polymer ?
#
loop_
_entity_poly.entity_id
_entity_poly.type
_entity_poly.pdbx_seq_one_letter_code
_entity_poly.pdbx_strand_id
1 'polypeptide(L)'
;MALKLNPATSFPSSSSSNYKFPSQSHRNLRSFPRVSMASTLRHATAKEIENLKKPYSPPREVHVQVTHSMPPQKLEIFKSLEGWAEDNILLHLKPVEKCWQATDYLPEPDSDGFYDQVKELRERCKELPDDYFIVLVGDMITEEALPTYQTMLNTADGVRDETGASLTSWAVWTRAWTAEENRHGDLLNKYLYLSGRVDMRQIEKTIQYLIGSGMDPRTENNPYLGFIYTSFQERATFICHGNTARLAKQHGDLKLAQICGIIASDEKRHETAYTKIVEKLFEVDPDGTVLALADMMKKKISMPAHLMYDGQDDNLFKHFCSVTQRLGVYTAMDYADILEFLVGRWNIEQLTGLTGEGRKAQDFVCGLPPRIRKLETAQARAKPTTAVPFSWIFDPSSEVIALSPLALTATNRFFCEVCHLGFQRDQNLQLHRRVHNLPWNLKVRPRSEVIRKKVYVCPVPTCIQHNPARGLGNLTGIKKHGAKTWQCHKCSKMYAVQSDFNAHSKTCTRDRLGM
;
A
#
# COMPACT_ATOMS: atom_id res chain seq x y z
N MET A 1 -58.06 39.39 -20.27
CA MET A 1 -58.13 40.87 -20.27
C MET A 1 -57.26 41.36 -19.11
N ALA A 2 -56.28 42.25 -19.25
CA ALA A 2 -56.27 43.61 -19.85
C ALA A 2 -57.00 44.63 -18.95
N LEU A 3 -56.49 45.84 -18.59
CA LEU A 3 -55.24 46.61 -18.81
C LEU A 3 -55.09 47.58 -17.59
N LYS A 4 -53.92 47.86 -16.98
CA LYS A 4 -52.82 48.79 -17.37
C LYS A 4 -53.23 50.28 -17.46
N LEU A 5 -52.65 51.18 -16.62
CA LEU A 5 -51.97 52.44 -17.02
C LEU A 5 -51.47 53.35 -15.85
N ASN A 6 -50.42 54.12 -16.16
CA ASN A 6 -49.78 55.25 -15.43
C ASN A 6 -50.26 56.61 -16.10
N PRO A 7 -49.75 57.87 -15.89
CA PRO A 7 -48.39 58.31 -15.44
C PRO A 7 -48.28 59.71 -14.75
N ALA A 8 -47.10 60.37 -14.91
CA ALA A 8 -46.61 61.71 -14.48
C ALA A 8 -45.77 61.70 -13.16
N THR A 9 -44.63 62.40 -12.99
CA THR A 9 -43.73 63.27 -13.82
C THR A 9 -42.35 63.40 -13.09
N SER A 10 -41.22 63.93 -13.58
CA SER A 10 -40.71 64.54 -14.84
C SER A 10 -39.15 64.43 -14.90
N PHE A 11 -38.42 65.34 -15.58
CA PHE A 11 -36.94 65.47 -15.67
C PHE A 11 -36.53 66.97 -15.75
N PRO A 12 -35.27 67.37 -15.39
CA PRO A 12 -34.23 67.59 -16.43
C PRO A 12 -32.73 67.40 -16.02
N SER A 13 -31.86 67.27 -17.04
CA SER A 13 -30.43 67.68 -17.21
C SER A 13 -29.47 68.05 -16.04
N SER A 14 -28.13 67.87 -16.09
CA SER A 14 -27.20 67.16 -17.00
C SER A 14 -25.71 67.32 -16.60
N SER A 15 -24.82 66.45 -17.10
CA SER A 15 -23.34 66.64 -17.26
C SER A 15 -22.42 66.49 -16.02
N SER A 16 -21.09 66.53 -16.25
CA SER A 16 -20.07 65.79 -15.47
C SER A 16 -18.73 66.53 -15.25
N SER A 17 -18.00 66.22 -14.17
CA SER A 17 -16.51 66.12 -14.17
C SER A 17 -15.93 65.61 -12.83
N ASN A 18 -14.68 65.12 -12.86
CA ASN A 18 -13.97 64.51 -11.72
C ASN A 18 -13.16 65.52 -10.88
N TYR A 19 -13.07 65.32 -9.55
CA TYR A 19 -11.98 65.84 -8.72
C TYR A 19 -11.49 64.83 -7.65
N LYS A 20 -10.25 65.02 -7.16
CA LYS A 20 -9.50 64.09 -6.30
C LYS A 20 -9.64 64.42 -4.81
N PHE A 21 -9.50 63.41 -3.95
CA PHE A 21 -9.33 63.58 -2.50
C PHE A 21 -7.87 63.91 -2.10
N PRO A 22 -7.64 64.71 -1.05
CA PRO A 22 -6.32 65.03 -0.49
C PRO A 22 -5.84 63.99 0.56
N SER A 23 -4.64 64.19 1.12
CA SER A 23 -3.93 63.27 2.02
C SER A 23 -3.57 63.92 3.37
N GLN A 24 -2.95 63.14 4.29
CA GLN A 24 -2.48 63.46 5.66
C GLN A 24 -3.50 63.21 6.80
N SER A 25 -3.11 62.81 8.02
CA SER A 25 -1.86 62.13 8.48
C SER A 25 -2.04 61.41 9.84
N HIS A 26 -1.02 60.64 10.24
CA HIS A 26 -0.85 59.78 11.43
C HIS A 26 -1.57 60.13 12.76
N ARG A 27 -2.02 59.08 13.47
CA ARG A 27 -1.44 58.69 14.78
C ARG A 27 -1.68 57.22 15.17
N ASN A 28 -0.78 56.70 16.00
CA ASN A 28 -0.50 55.27 16.24
C ASN A 28 -1.53 54.53 17.12
N LEU A 29 -1.63 53.21 16.90
CA LEU A 29 -1.81 52.21 17.96
C LEU A 29 -0.91 50.98 17.67
N ARG A 30 -0.61 50.17 18.70
CA ARG A 30 0.57 49.28 18.75
C ARG A 30 0.32 47.89 18.13
N SER A 31 1.35 47.30 17.52
CA SER A 31 1.38 45.90 17.09
C SER A 31 2.27 45.03 17.98
N PHE A 32 2.00 43.72 17.99
CA PHE A 32 2.81 42.70 18.69
C PHE A 32 4.03 42.27 17.85
N PRO A 33 5.13 41.82 18.48
CA PRO A 33 6.37 41.51 17.78
C PRO A 33 6.28 40.23 16.95
N ARG A 34 6.54 40.33 15.64
CA ARG A 34 6.79 39.19 14.75
C ARG A 34 8.17 38.61 15.05
N VAL A 35 8.24 37.43 15.66
CA VAL A 35 9.48 36.66 15.79
C VAL A 35 9.84 36.06 14.43
N SER A 36 10.94 36.53 13.83
CA SER A 36 11.47 35.99 12.58
C SER A 36 12.60 34.99 12.88
N MET A 37 12.34 33.70 12.69
CA MET A 37 13.36 32.65 12.81
C MET A 37 14.17 32.55 11.52
N ALA A 38 15.45 32.92 11.58
CA ALA A 38 16.35 32.84 10.43
C ALA A 38 16.69 31.38 10.09
N SER A 39 16.15 30.87 8.97
CA SER A 39 16.43 29.51 8.50
C SER A 39 17.80 29.43 7.83
N THR A 40 18.73 28.66 8.40
CA THR A 40 20.09 28.45 7.87
C THR A 40 20.17 27.31 6.86
N LEU A 41 19.25 27.29 5.90
CA LEU A 41 19.27 26.37 4.76
C LEU A 41 20.42 26.72 3.81
N ARG A 42 21.52 25.97 3.92
CA ARG A 42 22.61 25.96 2.92
C ARG A 42 22.00 25.66 1.56
N HIS A 43 22.24 26.55 0.59
CA HIS A 43 21.74 26.34 -0.77
C HIS A 43 22.50 25.18 -1.41
N ALA A 44 21.80 24.08 -1.67
CA ALA A 44 22.26 23.04 -2.58
C ALA A 44 22.46 23.65 -3.98
N THR A 45 23.49 23.22 -4.70
CA THR A 45 23.73 23.74 -6.05
C THR A 45 22.78 23.06 -7.05
N ALA A 46 22.48 23.72 -8.17
CA ALA A 46 21.45 23.25 -9.12
C ALA A 46 21.64 21.79 -9.61
N LYS A 47 22.87 21.27 -9.61
CA LYS A 47 23.19 19.87 -9.96
C LYS A 47 22.77 18.82 -8.93
N GLU A 48 22.40 19.19 -7.71
CA GLU A 48 21.92 18.25 -6.68
C GLU A 48 20.40 18.00 -6.79
N ILE A 49 19.67 18.77 -7.60
CA ILE A 49 18.21 18.73 -7.69
C ILE A 49 17.72 17.66 -8.71
N GLU A 50 18.49 17.39 -9.76
CA GLU A 50 18.07 16.53 -10.90
C GLU A 50 17.91 15.03 -10.56
N ASN A 51 18.44 14.53 -9.44
CA ASN A 51 18.43 13.10 -9.08
C ASN A 51 17.53 12.72 -7.90
N LEU A 52 16.71 13.64 -7.39
CA LEU A 52 15.71 13.31 -6.37
C LEU A 52 14.45 12.74 -7.03
N LYS A 53 14.33 11.41 -7.10
CA LYS A 53 13.02 10.74 -7.30
C LYS A 53 12.04 11.36 -6.30
N LYS A 54 10.99 12.03 -6.79
CA LYS A 54 10.01 12.73 -5.94
C LYS A 54 9.40 11.71 -4.96
N PRO A 55 9.58 11.87 -3.63
CA PRO A 55 9.28 10.78 -2.68
C PRO A 55 7.77 10.53 -2.48
N TYR A 56 6.93 11.46 -2.92
CA TYR A 56 5.46 11.39 -2.88
C TYR A 56 4.90 11.69 -4.28
N SER A 57 5.33 10.91 -5.26
CA SER A 57 4.81 10.93 -6.62
C SER A 57 4.92 9.53 -7.19
N PRO A 58 3.97 9.10 -8.05
CA PRO A 58 3.98 7.74 -8.59
C PRO A 58 5.30 7.44 -9.33
N PRO A 59 5.82 6.19 -9.28
CA PRO A 59 7.08 5.83 -9.94
C PRO A 59 7.07 5.94 -11.47
N ARG A 60 5.91 6.25 -12.07
CA ARG A 60 5.63 6.29 -13.51
C ARG A 60 4.66 7.44 -13.79
N GLU A 61 4.66 7.93 -15.02
CA GLU A 61 3.64 8.91 -15.45
C GLU A 61 2.25 8.27 -15.41
N VAL A 62 1.28 8.98 -14.84
CA VAL A 62 -0.13 8.63 -14.92
C VAL A 62 -0.69 9.02 -16.29
N HIS A 63 -1.86 8.48 -16.67
CA HIS A 63 -2.49 8.82 -17.94
C HIS A 63 -2.89 10.31 -17.99
N VAL A 64 -3.15 10.82 -19.19
CA VAL A 64 -3.80 12.13 -19.38
C VAL A 64 -5.11 12.12 -18.60
N GLN A 65 -5.21 12.98 -17.58
CA GLN A 65 -6.34 12.98 -16.65
C GLN A 65 -7.60 13.46 -17.37
N VAL A 66 -8.61 12.60 -17.37
CA VAL A 66 -9.99 12.90 -17.75
C VAL A 66 -10.82 12.84 -16.46
N THR A 67 -11.64 13.86 -16.24
CA THR A 67 -12.50 13.99 -15.06
C THR A 67 -13.91 14.39 -15.50
N HIS A 68 -14.91 14.01 -14.69
CA HIS A 68 -16.33 14.30 -14.93
C HIS A 68 -16.82 13.90 -16.33
N SER A 69 -16.51 12.67 -16.78
CA SER A 69 -16.92 12.19 -18.11
C SER A 69 -18.41 11.81 -18.21
N MET A 70 -19.12 11.77 -17.08
CA MET A 70 -20.57 11.58 -17.05
C MET A 70 -21.30 12.88 -17.43
N PRO A 71 -22.26 12.85 -18.39
CA PRO A 71 -23.12 14.00 -18.66
C PRO A 71 -23.89 14.45 -17.39
N PRO A 72 -23.86 15.73 -16.99
CA PRO A 72 -24.44 16.18 -15.71
C PRO A 72 -25.93 15.84 -15.52
N GLN A 73 -26.69 15.67 -16.61
CA GLN A 73 -28.09 15.25 -16.58
C GLN A 73 -28.28 13.85 -15.94
N LYS A 74 -27.26 12.99 -15.99
CA LYS A 74 -27.30 11.65 -15.38
C LYS A 74 -27.14 11.66 -13.85
N LEU A 75 -26.81 12.80 -13.24
CA LEU A 75 -26.84 12.96 -11.77
C LEU A 75 -28.23 12.65 -11.18
N GLU A 76 -29.30 13.01 -11.90
CA GLU A 76 -30.67 12.75 -11.45
C GLU A 76 -31.01 11.25 -11.39
N ILE A 77 -30.30 10.39 -12.14
CA ILE A 77 -30.47 8.94 -12.08
C ILE A 77 -30.06 8.44 -10.70
N PHE A 78 -28.86 8.78 -10.23
CA PHE A 78 -28.35 8.36 -8.92
C PHE A 78 -29.14 8.94 -7.74
N LYS A 79 -29.65 10.17 -7.87
CA LYS A 79 -30.61 10.74 -6.89
C LYS A 79 -31.92 9.96 -6.86
N SER A 80 -32.52 9.67 -8.02
CA SER A 80 -33.79 8.92 -8.09
C SER A 80 -33.67 7.47 -7.60
N LEU A 81 -32.47 6.90 -7.63
CA LEU A 81 -32.15 5.57 -7.13
C LEU A 81 -31.73 5.54 -5.64
N GLU A 82 -31.78 6.66 -4.90
CA GLU A 82 -31.31 6.71 -3.50
C GLU A 82 -32.12 5.78 -2.57
N GLY A 83 -33.46 5.82 -2.64
CA GLY A 83 -34.32 4.89 -1.90
C GLY A 83 -34.24 3.45 -2.42
N TRP A 84 -34.01 3.27 -3.74
CA TRP A 84 -33.74 1.93 -4.28
C TRP A 84 -32.44 1.34 -3.69
N ALA A 85 -31.39 2.16 -3.50
CA ALA A 85 -30.14 1.73 -2.89
C ALA A 85 -30.30 1.40 -1.40
N GLU A 86 -31.16 2.12 -0.67
CA GLU A 86 -31.56 1.74 0.70
C GLU A 86 -32.15 0.32 0.72
N ASP A 87 -33.19 0.09 -0.09
CA ASP A 87 -33.93 -1.19 -0.15
C ASP A 87 -33.14 -2.36 -0.76
N ASN A 88 -32.12 -2.13 -1.60
CA ASN A 88 -31.51 -3.18 -2.44
C ASN A 88 -30.00 -3.37 -2.27
N ILE A 89 -29.29 -2.34 -1.80
CA ILE A 89 -27.82 -2.29 -1.69
C ILE A 89 -27.39 -2.30 -0.22
N LEU A 90 -27.97 -1.45 0.64
CA LEU A 90 -27.60 -1.42 2.06
C LEU A 90 -27.90 -2.74 2.79
N LEU A 91 -28.87 -3.53 2.31
CA LEU A 91 -29.17 -4.86 2.83
C LEU A 91 -28.02 -5.89 2.69
N HIS A 92 -26.98 -5.61 1.90
CA HIS A 92 -25.80 -6.48 1.81
C HIS A 92 -24.75 -6.21 2.89
N LEU A 93 -24.84 -5.08 3.60
CA LEU A 93 -23.97 -4.76 4.73
C LEU A 93 -24.32 -5.64 5.94
N LYS A 94 -23.31 -6.14 6.65
CA LYS A 94 -23.51 -6.82 7.93
C LYS A 94 -23.63 -5.73 9.01
N PRO A 95 -24.65 -5.78 9.89
CA PRO A 95 -24.67 -4.94 11.09
C PRO A 95 -23.43 -5.21 11.93
N VAL A 96 -22.80 -4.18 12.52
CA VAL A 96 -21.50 -4.30 13.22
C VAL A 96 -21.51 -5.38 14.32
N GLU A 97 -22.60 -5.48 15.08
CA GLU A 97 -22.85 -6.52 16.11
C GLU A 97 -22.94 -7.96 15.56
N LYS A 98 -22.85 -8.14 14.24
CA LYS A 98 -22.82 -9.42 13.51
C LYS A 98 -21.63 -9.52 12.55
N CYS A 99 -20.74 -8.53 12.54
CA CYS A 99 -19.47 -8.61 11.85
C CYS A 99 -18.46 -9.39 12.70
N TRP A 100 -17.67 -10.24 12.04
CA TRP A 100 -16.43 -10.74 12.64
C TRP A 100 -15.44 -9.59 12.82
N GLN A 101 -14.56 -9.70 13.80
CA GLN A 101 -13.48 -8.76 14.08
C GLN A 101 -12.12 -9.43 13.91
N ALA A 102 -11.07 -8.65 13.67
CA ALA A 102 -9.72 -9.19 13.45
C ALA A 102 -9.21 -10.01 14.65
N THR A 103 -9.68 -9.69 15.87
CA THR A 103 -9.42 -10.44 17.11
C THR A 103 -9.81 -11.91 17.02
N ASP A 104 -10.91 -12.22 16.34
CA ASP A 104 -11.57 -13.54 16.36
C ASP A 104 -10.72 -14.64 15.70
N TYR A 105 -9.68 -14.25 14.95
CA TYR A 105 -8.76 -15.12 14.21
C TYR A 105 -7.30 -14.97 14.64
N LEU A 106 -7.01 -14.13 15.63
CA LEU A 106 -5.66 -13.83 16.12
C LEU A 106 -5.44 -14.41 17.53
N PRO A 107 -4.17 -14.56 17.97
CA PRO A 107 -3.86 -14.91 19.35
C PRO A 107 -4.40 -13.88 20.36
N GLU A 108 -5.14 -14.36 21.36
CA GLU A 108 -5.81 -13.56 22.40
C GLU A 108 -4.77 -12.88 23.32
N PRO A 109 -4.64 -11.54 23.34
CA PRO A 109 -3.51 -10.86 24.00
C PRO A 109 -3.61 -10.78 25.54
N ASP A 110 -4.79 -11.04 26.09
CA ASP A 110 -5.14 -11.06 27.52
C ASP A 110 -5.30 -12.49 28.09
N SER A 111 -5.19 -13.50 27.23
CA SER A 111 -5.27 -14.93 27.58
C SER A 111 -3.94 -15.45 28.12
N ASP A 112 -3.96 -16.25 29.20
CA ASP A 112 -2.75 -16.93 29.73
C ASP A 112 -2.02 -17.74 28.65
N GLY A 113 -2.76 -18.23 27.64
CA GLY A 113 -2.22 -18.99 26.51
C GLY A 113 -1.57 -18.16 25.40
N PHE A 114 -1.58 -16.82 25.46
CA PHE A 114 -1.16 -15.93 24.36
C PHE A 114 0.18 -16.32 23.72
N TYR A 115 1.20 -16.56 24.54
CA TYR A 115 2.56 -16.86 24.05
C TYR A 115 2.64 -18.21 23.31
N ASP A 116 1.91 -19.23 23.73
CA ASP A 116 1.84 -20.50 23.03
C ASP A 116 0.93 -20.41 21.78
N GLN A 117 -0.17 -19.66 21.82
CA GLN A 117 -0.97 -19.37 20.61
C GLN A 117 -0.15 -18.63 19.53
N VAL A 118 0.69 -17.66 19.91
CA VAL A 118 1.63 -16.97 19.01
C VAL A 118 2.71 -17.91 18.49
N LYS A 119 3.21 -18.83 19.32
CA LYS A 119 4.19 -19.84 18.94
C LYS A 119 3.59 -20.84 17.93
N GLU A 120 2.39 -21.37 18.17
CA GLU A 120 1.65 -22.24 17.23
C GLU A 120 1.40 -21.57 15.87
N LEU A 121 1.06 -20.28 15.87
CA LEU A 121 0.94 -19.49 14.63
C LEU A 121 2.25 -19.52 13.85
N ARG A 122 3.37 -19.31 14.53
CA ARG A 122 4.71 -19.22 13.94
C ARG A 122 5.31 -20.57 13.54
N GLU A 123 4.99 -21.64 14.24
CA GLU A 123 5.35 -23.00 13.83
C GLU A 123 4.65 -23.39 12.53
N ARG A 124 3.33 -23.18 12.43
CA ARG A 124 2.56 -23.46 11.20
C ARG A 124 2.97 -22.55 10.04
N CYS A 125 3.40 -21.32 10.33
CA CYS A 125 4.02 -20.43 9.35
C CYS A 125 5.40 -20.90 8.82
N LYS A 126 5.97 -22.02 9.28
CA LYS A 126 7.21 -22.59 8.68
C LYS A 126 6.92 -23.36 7.40
N GLU A 127 5.82 -24.11 7.37
CA GLU A 127 5.42 -24.99 6.26
C GLU A 127 4.89 -24.23 5.02
N LEU A 128 4.61 -22.93 5.18
CA LEU A 128 4.27 -22.01 4.09
C LEU A 128 5.55 -21.53 3.35
N PRO A 129 5.58 -21.59 2.00
CA PRO A 129 6.74 -21.18 1.21
C PRO A 129 6.83 -19.65 1.07
N ASP A 130 8.03 -19.12 0.80
CA ASP A 130 8.23 -17.67 0.63
C ASP A 130 7.44 -17.10 -0.56
N ASP A 131 7.23 -17.88 -1.63
CA ASP A 131 6.34 -17.55 -2.76
C ASP A 131 4.91 -17.24 -2.28
N TYR A 132 4.39 -17.97 -1.30
CA TYR A 132 3.06 -17.73 -0.73
C TYR A 132 3.04 -16.44 0.11
N PHE A 133 4.08 -16.20 0.90
CA PHE A 133 4.20 -14.95 1.67
C PHE A 133 4.37 -13.72 0.77
N ILE A 134 5.06 -13.81 -0.37
CA ILE A 134 5.11 -12.72 -1.35
C ILE A 134 3.70 -12.34 -1.83
N VAL A 135 2.83 -13.33 -2.07
CA VAL A 135 1.46 -13.06 -2.52
C VAL A 135 0.61 -12.48 -1.39
N LEU A 136 0.55 -13.14 -0.23
CA LEU A 136 -0.24 -12.67 0.92
C LEU A 136 0.17 -11.26 1.39
N VAL A 137 1.45 -10.89 1.23
CA VAL A 137 1.93 -9.53 1.49
C VAL A 137 1.43 -8.54 0.44
N GLY A 138 1.46 -8.86 -0.85
CA GLY A 138 0.94 -7.97 -1.89
C GLY A 138 -0.58 -7.78 -1.80
N ASP A 139 -1.30 -8.83 -1.40
CA ASP A 139 -2.73 -8.76 -1.07
C ASP A 139 -2.94 -7.79 0.12
N MET A 140 -2.25 -8.01 1.25
CA MET A 140 -2.30 -7.13 2.44
C MET A 140 -1.91 -5.67 2.16
N ILE A 141 -0.89 -5.42 1.34
CA ILE A 141 -0.48 -4.06 0.93
C ILE A 141 -1.58 -3.37 0.11
N THR A 142 -2.41 -4.15 -0.58
CA THR A 142 -3.59 -3.64 -1.29
C THR A 142 -4.67 -3.25 -0.28
N GLU A 143 -5.04 -4.12 0.67
CA GLU A 143 -6.02 -3.81 1.73
C GLU A 143 -5.65 -2.52 2.50
N GLU A 144 -4.38 -2.39 2.88
CA GLU A 144 -3.86 -1.25 3.65
C GLU A 144 -3.89 0.09 2.89
N ALA A 145 -4.10 0.06 1.56
CA ALA A 145 -4.26 1.27 0.75
C ALA A 145 -5.71 1.79 0.69
N LEU A 146 -6.64 1.19 1.45
CA LEU A 146 -8.06 1.55 1.61
C LEU A 146 -8.42 3.06 1.61
N PRO A 147 -7.65 3.99 2.24
CA PRO A 147 -7.94 5.42 2.13
C PRO A 147 -8.01 5.93 0.68
N THR A 148 -7.25 5.31 -0.24
CA THR A 148 -7.31 5.58 -1.68
C THR A 148 -8.63 5.11 -2.30
N TYR A 149 -9.21 4.02 -1.81
CA TYR A 149 -10.40 3.40 -2.39
C TYR A 149 -11.68 4.09 -1.90
N GLN A 150 -11.74 4.46 -0.62
CA GLN A 150 -12.76 5.38 -0.12
C GLN A 150 -12.67 6.75 -0.84
N THR A 151 -11.46 7.27 -1.06
CA THR A 151 -11.27 8.50 -1.85
C THR A 151 -11.83 8.32 -3.27
N MET A 152 -11.53 7.21 -3.95
CA MET A 152 -12.02 6.89 -5.29
C MET A 152 -13.56 6.89 -5.36
N LEU A 153 -14.24 6.20 -4.43
CA LEU A 153 -15.71 6.26 -4.32
C LEU A 153 -16.20 7.70 -4.09
N ASN A 154 -15.53 8.46 -3.23
CA ASN A 154 -15.86 9.88 -2.99
C ASN A 154 -15.44 10.85 -4.10
N THR A 155 -14.79 10.38 -5.19
CA THR A 155 -14.66 11.17 -6.43
C THR A 155 -15.87 11.04 -7.34
N ALA A 156 -16.76 10.06 -7.13
CA ALA A 156 -17.80 9.72 -8.09
C ALA A 156 -19.04 10.62 -8.00
N ASP A 157 -19.42 11.18 -9.15
CA ASP A 157 -20.43 12.21 -9.31
C ASP A 157 -21.85 11.70 -8.99
N GLY A 158 -22.49 12.32 -7.99
CA GLY A 158 -23.85 11.97 -7.56
C GLY A 158 -23.96 10.81 -6.57
N VAL A 159 -22.84 10.18 -6.18
CA VAL A 159 -22.81 9.09 -5.19
C VAL A 159 -21.82 9.33 -4.03
N ARG A 160 -20.87 10.26 -4.18
CA ARG A 160 -19.90 10.67 -3.14
C ARG A 160 -20.55 11.24 -1.87
N ASP A 161 -19.82 11.15 -0.76
CA ASP A 161 -20.14 11.81 0.50
C ASP A 161 -19.68 13.29 0.49
N GLU A 162 -20.63 14.22 0.39
CA GLU A 162 -20.37 15.68 0.39
C GLU A 162 -19.92 16.24 1.74
N THR A 163 -20.05 15.51 2.85
CA THR A 163 -19.79 16.03 4.21
C THR A 163 -18.92 15.14 5.10
N GLY A 164 -18.61 13.92 4.67
CA GLY A 164 -18.02 12.87 5.52
C GLY A 164 -19.03 12.21 6.47
N ALA A 165 -20.30 12.64 6.42
CA ALA A 165 -21.40 12.14 7.23
C ALA A 165 -22.76 12.23 6.50
N SER A 166 -22.78 12.31 5.15
CA SER A 166 -24.02 12.42 4.38
C SER A 166 -24.95 11.24 4.66
N LEU A 167 -26.24 11.52 4.84
CA LEU A 167 -27.26 10.51 5.11
C LEU A 167 -27.72 9.77 3.83
N THR A 168 -27.26 10.21 2.65
CA THR A 168 -27.61 9.57 1.38
C THR A 168 -27.14 8.11 1.34
N SER A 169 -27.98 7.20 0.81
CA SER A 169 -27.71 5.76 0.77
C SER A 169 -26.34 5.42 0.16
N TRP A 170 -25.90 6.17 -0.84
CA TRP A 170 -24.59 6.01 -1.47
C TRP A 170 -23.41 6.36 -0.55
N ALA A 171 -23.55 7.39 0.29
CA ALA A 171 -22.54 7.77 1.26
C ALA A 171 -22.56 6.84 2.49
N VAL A 172 -23.74 6.39 2.92
CA VAL A 172 -23.90 5.33 3.93
C VAL A 172 -23.22 4.04 3.48
N TRP A 173 -23.47 3.59 2.24
CA TRP A 173 -22.75 2.46 1.64
C TRP A 173 -21.24 2.70 1.66
N THR A 174 -20.76 3.82 1.12
CA THR A 174 -19.32 4.11 1.01
C THR A 174 -18.61 4.06 2.36
N ARG A 175 -19.19 4.65 3.41
CA ARG A 175 -18.63 4.61 4.77
C ARG A 175 -18.70 3.21 5.40
N ALA A 176 -19.82 2.50 5.22
CA ALA A 176 -20.02 1.18 5.83
C ALA A 176 -19.17 0.09 5.15
N TRP A 177 -19.07 0.11 3.81
CA TRP A 177 -18.11 -0.68 3.05
C TRP A 177 -16.69 -0.43 3.57
N THR A 178 -16.25 0.83 3.65
CA THR A 178 -14.91 1.17 4.20
C THR A 178 -14.69 0.61 5.62
N ALA A 179 -15.72 0.60 6.47
CA ALA A 179 -15.64 0.06 7.82
C ALA A 179 -15.58 -1.49 7.86
N GLU A 180 -16.21 -2.16 6.89
CA GLU A 180 -16.04 -3.60 6.69
C GLU A 180 -14.61 -3.91 6.17
N GLU A 181 -14.15 -3.22 5.12
CA GLU A 181 -12.83 -3.37 4.49
C GLU A 181 -11.65 -3.21 5.45
N ASN A 182 -11.72 -2.23 6.35
CA ASN A 182 -10.62 -1.91 7.27
C ASN A 182 -10.13 -3.16 8.05
N ARG A 183 -11.05 -4.07 8.39
CA ARG A 183 -10.75 -5.31 9.12
C ARG A 183 -9.89 -6.29 8.31
N HIS A 184 -9.90 -6.24 6.98
CA HIS A 184 -9.12 -7.12 6.10
C HIS A 184 -7.62 -6.80 6.27
N GLY A 185 -7.24 -5.53 6.06
CA GLY A 185 -5.89 -5.03 6.32
C GLY A 185 -5.47 -5.22 7.78
N ASP A 186 -6.35 -4.85 8.73
CA ASP A 186 -6.09 -4.99 10.17
C ASP A 186 -5.76 -6.44 10.58
N LEU A 187 -6.44 -7.44 9.99
CA LEU A 187 -6.24 -8.85 10.26
C LEU A 187 -4.97 -9.38 9.59
N LEU A 188 -4.79 -9.12 8.30
CA LEU A 188 -3.62 -9.59 7.54
C LEU A 188 -2.31 -8.97 8.05
N ASN A 189 -2.31 -7.69 8.43
CA ASN A 189 -1.15 -7.03 9.04
C ASN A 189 -0.71 -7.74 10.32
N LYS A 190 -1.63 -7.93 11.26
CA LYS A 190 -1.31 -8.56 12.56
C LYS A 190 -0.88 -10.02 12.37
N TYR A 191 -1.50 -10.75 11.44
CA TYR A 191 -1.06 -12.10 11.07
C TYR A 191 0.39 -12.13 10.55
N LEU A 192 0.71 -11.28 9.56
CA LEU A 192 2.04 -11.18 8.96
C LEU A 192 3.09 -10.74 9.99
N TYR A 193 2.78 -9.74 10.82
CA TYR A 193 3.62 -9.27 11.92
C TYR A 193 3.97 -10.38 12.91
N LEU A 194 2.96 -11.17 13.32
CA LEU A 194 3.13 -12.28 14.26
C LEU A 194 3.89 -13.45 13.64
N SER A 195 3.66 -13.78 12.36
CA SER A 195 4.39 -14.85 11.65
C SER A 195 5.92 -14.71 11.81
N GLY A 196 6.42 -13.48 11.65
CA GLY A 196 7.85 -13.19 11.58
C GLY A 196 8.55 -13.78 10.36
N ARG A 197 7.81 -14.16 9.30
CA ARG A 197 8.37 -14.59 8.00
C ARG A 197 8.72 -13.43 7.08
N VAL A 198 8.22 -12.22 7.37
CA VAL A 198 8.29 -11.05 6.47
C VAL A 198 8.86 -9.78 7.13
N ASP A 199 9.58 -8.96 6.36
CA ASP A 199 10.12 -7.66 6.77
C ASP A 199 9.03 -6.59 6.77
N MET A 200 8.30 -6.53 7.89
CA MET A 200 7.26 -5.51 8.12
C MET A 200 7.76 -4.09 7.83
N ARG A 201 9.04 -3.76 8.06
CA ARG A 201 9.56 -2.41 7.79
C ARG A 201 9.66 -2.10 6.29
N GLN A 202 9.84 -3.12 5.45
CA GLN A 202 9.76 -2.96 4.00
C GLN A 202 8.31 -2.92 3.51
N ILE A 203 7.40 -3.66 4.16
CA ILE A 203 5.96 -3.64 3.90
C ILE A 203 5.36 -2.27 4.26
N GLU A 204 5.56 -1.77 5.48
CA GLU A 204 5.17 -0.44 5.98
C GLU A 204 5.58 0.68 5.01
N LYS A 205 6.83 0.63 4.52
CA LYS A 205 7.32 1.56 3.51
C LYS A 205 6.62 1.42 2.15
N THR A 206 6.28 0.20 1.76
CA THR A 206 5.59 -0.07 0.48
C THR A 206 4.16 0.48 0.53
N ILE A 207 3.45 0.28 1.66
CA ILE A 207 2.14 0.87 1.94
C ILE A 207 2.24 2.41 1.90
N GLN A 208 3.23 2.99 2.58
CA GLN A 208 3.44 4.44 2.59
C GLN A 208 3.70 5.01 1.18
N TYR A 209 4.47 4.31 0.33
CA TYR A 209 4.66 4.71 -1.07
C TYR A 209 3.38 4.52 -1.91
N LEU A 210 2.59 3.48 -1.68
CA LEU A 210 1.35 3.23 -2.42
C LEU A 210 0.28 4.28 -2.10
N ILE A 211 -0.01 4.52 -0.81
CA ILE A 211 -0.94 5.58 -0.39
C ILE A 211 -0.43 6.96 -0.84
N GLY A 212 0.87 7.22 -0.76
CA GLY A 212 1.50 8.45 -1.24
C GLY A 212 1.55 8.60 -2.78
N SER A 213 1.26 7.54 -3.53
CA SER A 213 1.11 7.56 -5.00
C SER A 213 -0.36 7.62 -5.44
N GLY A 214 -1.27 7.16 -4.60
CA GLY A 214 -2.69 6.96 -4.93
C GLY A 214 -2.88 5.91 -6.02
N MET A 215 -3.97 6.04 -6.78
CA MET A 215 -4.28 5.20 -7.93
C MET A 215 -5.03 6.01 -9.00
N ASP A 216 -4.73 5.73 -10.28
CA ASP A 216 -5.58 6.10 -11.41
C ASP A 216 -6.39 4.87 -11.90
N PRO A 217 -7.67 4.73 -11.51
CA PRO A 217 -8.57 3.69 -12.02
C PRO A 217 -9.19 4.04 -13.39
N ARG A 218 -8.96 5.26 -13.91
CA ARG A 218 -9.54 5.76 -15.16
C ARG A 218 -11.08 5.74 -15.22
N THR A 219 -11.71 5.90 -14.05
CA THR A 219 -13.16 5.97 -13.87
C THR A 219 -13.72 7.39 -13.97
N GLU A 220 -12.87 8.42 -14.08
CA GLU A 220 -13.25 9.77 -14.58
C GLU A 220 -14.43 10.44 -13.86
N ASN A 221 -14.52 10.23 -12.53
CA ASN A 221 -15.64 10.65 -11.66
C ASN A 221 -17.01 10.02 -12.02
N ASN A 222 -17.06 9.13 -13.00
CA ASN A 222 -18.29 8.60 -13.58
C ASN A 222 -18.71 7.30 -12.85
N PRO A 223 -19.85 7.27 -12.14
CA PRO A 223 -20.25 6.08 -11.36
C PRO A 223 -20.56 4.85 -12.22
N TYR A 224 -20.89 5.01 -13.51
CA TYR A 224 -21.03 3.86 -14.42
C TYR A 224 -19.68 3.14 -14.56
N LEU A 225 -18.60 3.90 -14.82
CA LEU A 225 -17.24 3.36 -14.86
C LEU A 225 -16.80 2.84 -13.48
N GLY A 226 -17.12 3.58 -12.42
CA GLY A 226 -16.79 3.26 -11.02
C GLY A 226 -17.39 1.94 -10.53
N PHE A 227 -18.71 1.73 -10.70
CA PHE A 227 -19.37 0.51 -10.23
C PHE A 227 -19.09 -0.71 -11.12
N ILE A 228 -18.76 -0.51 -12.40
CA ILE A 228 -18.21 -1.58 -13.26
C ILE A 228 -16.80 -1.97 -12.81
N TYR A 229 -15.98 -0.97 -12.43
CA TYR A 229 -14.65 -1.20 -11.88
C TYR A 229 -14.70 -1.98 -10.56
N THR A 230 -15.51 -1.56 -9.58
CA THR A 230 -15.64 -2.30 -8.30
C THR A 230 -16.24 -3.69 -8.51
N SER A 231 -17.30 -3.84 -9.31
CA SER A 231 -17.87 -5.17 -9.65
C SER A 231 -16.84 -6.16 -10.21
N PHE A 232 -15.79 -5.67 -10.87
CA PHE A 232 -14.68 -6.48 -11.35
C PHE A 232 -13.65 -6.76 -10.26
N GLN A 233 -13.23 -5.73 -9.50
CA GLN A 233 -12.20 -5.88 -8.48
C GLN A 233 -12.64 -6.75 -7.30
N GLU A 234 -13.86 -6.56 -6.80
CA GLU A 234 -14.47 -7.33 -5.70
C GLU A 234 -14.54 -8.83 -6.04
N ARG A 235 -14.71 -9.16 -7.33
CA ARG A 235 -14.63 -10.53 -7.80
C ARG A 235 -13.19 -11.02 -7.93
N ALA A 236 -12.24 -10.14 -8.25
CA ALA A 236 -10.82 -10.47 -8.29
C ALA A 236 -10.26 -10.74 -6.89
N THR A 237 -10.56 -9.91 -5.90
CA THR A 237 -10.18 -10.09 -4.49
C THR A 237 -10.87 -11.32 -3.88
N PHE A 238 -12.16 -11.55 -4.15
CA PHE A 238 -12.85 -12.81 -3.82
C PHE A 238 -12.09 -14.05 -4.33
N ILE A 239 -11.60 -14.00 -5.57
CA ILE A 239 -10.80 -15.08 -6.17
C ILE A 239 -9.41 -15.17 -5.51
N CYS A 240 -8.70 -14.05 -5.32
CA CYS A 240 -7.40 -14.02 -4.63
C CYS A 240 -7.48 -14.65 -3.24
N HIS A 241 -8.36 -14.14 -2.38
CA HIS A 241 -8.54 -14.58 -1.00
C HIS A 241 -9.11 -16.01 -0.91
N GLY A 242 -10.01 -16.38 -1.82
CA GLY A 242 -10.47 -17.76 -1.97
C GLY A 242 -9.35 -18.72 -2.38
N ASN A 243 -8.37 -18.26 -3.15
CA ASN A 243 -7.25 -19.07 -3.63
C ASN A 243 -6.10 -19.16 -2.62
N THR A 244 -5.75 -18.08 -1.93
CA THR A 244 -4.83 -18.11 -0.79
C THR A 244 -5.38 -18.97 0.35
N ALA A 245 -6.68 -18.90 0.64
CA ALA A 245 -7.33 -19.81 1.60
C ALA A 245 -7.16 -21.30 1.25
N ARG A 246 -7.31 -21.66 -0.03
CA ARG A 246 -7.11 -23.04 -0.51
C ARG A 246 -5.64 -23.48 -0.37
N LEU A 247 -4.69 -22.60 -0.71
CA LEU A 247 -3.25 -22.87 -0.56
C LEU A 247 -2.83 -22.99 0.92
N ALA A 248 -3.28 -22.09 1.79
CA ALA A 248 -3.03 -22.14 3.23
C ALA A 248 -3.47 -23.49 3.83
N LYS A 249 -4.65 -23.98 3.44
CA LYS A 249 -5.17 -25.29 3.83
C LYS A 249 -4.31 -26.46 3.29
N GLN A 250 -3.79 -26.36 2.07
CA GLN A 250 -2.89 -27.37 1.49
C GLN A 250 -1.54 -27.42 2.23
N HIS A 251 -1.04 -26.28 2.70
CA HIS A 251 0.15 -26.17 3.56
C HIS A 251 -0.14 -26.40 5.07
N GLY A 252 -1.34 -26.85 5.42
CA GLY A 252 -1.71 -27.23 6.79
C GLY A 252 -2.15 -26.10 7.73
N ASP A 253 -2.08 -24.83 7.32
CA ASP A 253 -2.53 -23.72 8.16
C ASP A 253 -4.05 -23.47 8.02
N LEU A 254 -4.82 -24.22 8.81
CA LEU A 254 -6.28 -24.10 8.84
C LEU A 254 -6.78 -22.75 9.37
N LYS A 255 -6.07 -22.09 10.29
CA LYS A 255 -6.46 -20.75 10.79
C LYS A 255 -6.24 -19.68 9.72
N LEU A 256 -5.15 -19.73 8.96
CA LEU A 256 -4.94 -18.84 7.83
C LEU A 256 -5.95 -19.10 6.70
N ALA A 257 -6.32 -20.37 6.47
CA ALA A 257 -7.40 -20.70 5.55
C ALA A 257 -8.76 -20.11 5.99
N GLN A 258 -9.02 -19.99 7.30
CA GLN A 258 -10.18 -19.28 7.85
C GLN A 258 -10.05 -17.76 7.68
N ILE A 259 -8.87 -17.17 7.91
CA ILE A 259 -8.59 -15.74 7.71
C ILE A 259 -8.86 -15.31 6.26
N CYS A 260 -8.22 -15.95 5.29
CA CYS A 260 -8.45 -15.61 3.88
C CYS A 260 -9.89 -15.97 3.45
N GLY A 261 -10.46 -17.05 4.00
CA GLY A 261 -11.84 -17.46 3.71
C GLY A 261 -12.93 -16.54 4.27
N ILE A 262 -12.73 -15.89 5.41
CA ILE A 262 -13.70 -14.95 5.98
C ILE A 262 -13.65 -13.59 5.28
N ILE A 263 -12.45 -13.12 4.90
CA ILE A 263 -12.27 -11.95 4.04
C ILE A 263 -13.00 -12.18 2.71
N ALA A 264 -12.73 -13.29 2.01
CA ALA A 264 -13.47 -13.69 0.81
C ALA A 264 -15.00 -13.76 0.96
N SER A 265 -15.52 -13.97 2.18
CA SER A 265 -16.98 -13.96 2.44
C SER A 265 -17.59 -12.55 2.48
N ASP A 266 -16.76 -11.52 2.62
CA ASP A 266 -17.15 -10.11 2.60
C ASP A 266 -17.03 -9.53 1.18
N GLU A 267 -15.90 -9.76 0.49
CA GLU A 267 -15.74 -9.48 -0.96
C GLU A 267 -16.96 -9.99 -1.75
N LYS A 268 -17.46 -11.19 -1.42
CA LYS A 268 -18.57 -11.80 -2.15
C LYS A 268 -19.90 -11.08 -1.93
N ARG A 269 -20.11 -10.42 -0.78
CA ARG A 269 -21.28 -9.55 -0.55
C ARG A 269 -21.14 -8.25 -1.31
N HIS A 270 -19.94 -7.66 -1.32
CA HIS A 270 -19.65 -6.42 -2.03
C HIS A 270 -19.77 -6.62 -3.55
N GLU A 271 -19.22 -7.69 -4.12
CA GLU A 271 -19.45 -8.11 -5.52
C GLU A 271 -20.96 -8.20 -5.82
N THR A 272 -21.74 -8.81 -4.93
CA THR A 272 -23.20 -8.96 -5.09
C THR A 272 -23.92 -7.60 -5.05
N ALA A 273 -23.46 -6.67 -4.23
CA ALA A 273 -23.99 -5.30 -4.15
C ALA A 273 -23.63 -4.47 -5.39
N TYR A 274 -22.35 -4.37 -5.75
CA TYR A 274 -21.94 -3.59 -6.92
C TYR A 274 -22.49 -4.15 -8.24
N THR A 275 -22.54 -5.48 -8.40
CA THR A 275 -23.16 -6.08 -9.60
C THR A 275 -24.66 -5.82 -9.68
N LYS A 276 -25.38 -5.68 -8.54
CA LYS A 276 -26.77 -5.19 -8.52
C LYS A 276 -26.89 -3.73 -8.94
N ILE A 277 -25.95 -2.85 -8.54
CA ILE A 277 -25.97 -1.44 -8.97
C ILE A 277 -25.86 -1.37 -10.50
N VAL A 278 -24.90 -2.09 -11.09
CA VAL A 278 -24.70 -2.09 -12.54
C VAL A 278 -25.87 -2.78 -13.28
N GLU A 279 -26.45 -3.86 -12.72
CA GLU A 279 -27.70 -4.45 -13.21
C GLU A 279 -28.84 -3.42 -13.27
N LYS A 280 -29.01 -2.61 -12.20
CA LYS A 280 -30.01 -1.55 -12.19
C LYS A 280 -29.72 -0.44 -13.20
N LEU A 281 -28.45 -0.12 -13.43
CA LEU A 281 -28.04 0.82 -14.49
C LEU A 281 -28.36 0.27 -15.89
N PHE A 282 -28.26 -1.05 -16.12
CA PHE A 282 -28.74 -1.67 -17.37
C PHE A 282 -30.27 -1.61 -17.53
N GLU A 283 -31.05 -1.60 -16.45
CA GLU A 283 -32.51 -1.39 -16.55
C GLU A 283 -32.88 0.05 -16.96
N VAL A 284 -32.17 1.07 -16.44
CA VAL A 284 -32.56 2.49 -16.60
C VAL A 284 -31.80 3.21 -17.72
N ASP A 285 -30.61 2.75 -18.09
CA ASP A 285 -29.74 3.33 -19.12
C ASP A 285 -28.87 2.24 -19.78
N PRO A 286 -29.46 1.31 -20.55
CA PRO A 286 -28.72 0.19 -21.14
C PRO A 286 -27.63 0.64 -22.13
N ASP A 287 -27.87 1.70 -22.91
CA ASP A 287 -26.86 2.26 -23.83
C ASP A 287 -25.68 2.89 -23.08
N GLY A 288 -25.94 3.75 -22.08
CA GLY A 288 -24.87 4.34 -21.28
C GLY A 288 -24.05 3.30 -20.54
N THR A 289 -24.70 2.27 -20.00
CA THR A 289 -24.04 1.21 -19.22
C THR A 289 -23.23 0.26 -20.10
N VAL A 290 -23.72 -0.13 -21.28
CA VAL A 290 -22.92 -0.98 -22.20
C VAL A 290 -21.74 -0.22 -22.80
N LEU A 291 -21.89 1.09 -23.07
CA LEU A 291 -20.79 1.95 -23.52
C LEU A 291 -19.71 2.09 -22.43
N ALA A 292 -20.11 2.30 -21.17
CA ALA A 292 -19.21 2.35 -20.01
C ALA A 292 -18.46 1.01 -19.80
N LEU A 293 -19.15 -0.13 -19.94
CA LEU A 293 -18.54 -1.46 -19.85
C LEU A 293 -17.49 -1.68 -20.95
N ALA A 294 -17.85 -1.35 -22.20
CA ALA A 294 -16.93 -1.44 -23.32
C ALA A 294 -15.74 -0.47 -23.19
N ASP A 295 -15.92 0.70 -22.58
CA ASP A 295 -14.84 1.64 -22.30
C ASP A 295 -13.87 1.13 -21.23
N MET A 296 -14.36 0.69 -20.06
CA MET A 296 -13.52 0.06 -19.03
C MET A 296 -12.73 -1.14 -19.58
N MET A 297 -13.34 -1.93 -20.47
CA MET A 297 -12.65 -3.05 -21.13
C MET A 297 -11.63 -2.63 -22.21
N LYS A 298 -11.78 -1.47 -22.86
CA LYS A 298 -10.74 -0.88 -23.73
C LYS A 298 -9.59 -0.29 -22.91
N LYS A 299 -9.92 0.38 -21.80
CA LYS A 299 -8.96 0.92 -20.82
C LYS A 299 -8.15 -0.19 -20.12
N LYS A 300 -8.76 -1.38 -20.00
CA LYS A 300 -8.42 -2.50 -19.10
C LYS A 300 -8.66 -2.14 -17.64
N ILE A 301 -9.06 -3.12 -16.84
CA ILE A 301 -9.18 -2.96 -15.39
C ILE A 301 -7.78 -2.96 -14.77
N SER A 302 -7.27 -1.75 -14.48
CA SER A 302 -6.02 -1.55 -13.75
C SER A 302 -6.17 -2.04 -12.31
N MET A 303 -5.26 -2.89 -11.83
CA MET A 303 -5.25 -3.29 -10.41
C MET A 303 -4.99 -2.09 -9.50
N PRO A 304 -5.60 -2.01 -8.30
CA PRO A 304 -5.43 -0.87 -7.42
C PRO A 304 -3.97 -0.67 -6.97
N ALA A 305 -3.25 -1.74 -6.64
CA ALA A 305 -1.84 -1.68 -6.26
C ALA A 305 -0.84 -1.55 -7.44
N HIS A 306 -1.26 -1.16 -8.66
CA HIS A 306 -0.37 -1.16 -9.83
C HIS A 306 0.83 -0.18 -9.76
N LEU A 307 0.82 0.76 -8.81
CA LEU A 307 1.89 1.73 -8.55
C LEU A 307 2.81 1.32 -7.37
N MET A 308 2.61 0.12 -6.81
CA MET A 308 3.34 -0.43 -5.66
C MET A 308 4.87 -0.43 -5.85
N TYR A 309 5.59 0.12 -4.86
CA TYR A 309 7.04 0.34 -4.87
C TYR A 309 7.62 0.27 -3.45
N ASP A 310 8.72 -0.47 -3.26
CA ASP A 310 9.34 -0.71 -1.94
C ASP A 310 10.53 0.23 -1.63
N GLY A 311 10.83 1.18 -2.51
CA GLY A 311 12.03 2.02 -2.43
C GLY A 311 13.25 1.51 -3.20
N GLN A 312 13.18 0.35 -3.86
CA GLN A 312 14.30 -0.21 -4.63
C GLN A 312 13.90 -0.90 -5.96
N ASP A 313 12.69 -1.46 -6.09
CA ASP A 313 12.25 -2.17 -7.30
C ASP A 313 11.15 -1.40 -8.07
N ASP A 314 11.56 -0.70 -9.13
CA ASP A 314 10.67 0.05 -10.03
C ASP A 314 9.69 -0.84 -10.84
N ASN A 315 9.75 -2.18 -10.69
CA ASN A 315 8.85 -3.15 -11.32
C ASN A 315 8.14 -4.07 -10.32
N LEU A 316 8.15 -3.74 -9.03
CA LEU A 316 7.65 -4.59 -7.94
C LEU A 316 6.26 -5.19 -8.18
N PHE A 317 5.28 -4.37 -8.61
CA PHE A 317 3.95 -4.87 -8.97
C PHE A 317 3.98 -5.96 -10.07
N LYS A 318 4.79 -5.79 -11.12
CA LYS A 318 4.94 -6.77 -12.20
C LYS A 318 5.59 -8.06 -11.69
N HIS A 319 6.56 -7.96 -10.78
CA HIS A 319 7.19 -9.13 -10.17
C HIS A 319 6.21 -9.87 -9.26
N PHE A 320 5.47 -9.15 -8.41
CA PHE A 320 4.37 -9.68 -7.59
C PHE A 320 3.37 -10.46 -8.44
N CYS A 321 2.82 -9.86 -9.50
CA CYS A 321 1.90 -10.54 -10.41
C CYS A 321 2.51 -11.81 -11.05
N SER A 322 3.82 -11.85 -11.31
CA SER A 322 4.48 -13.07 -11.81
C SER A 322 4.62 -14.18 -10.77
N VAL A 323 4.46 -13.91 -9.47
CA VAL A 323 4.33 -14.91 -8.40
C VAL A 323 2.87 -15.32 -8.23
N THR A 324 1.95 -14.35 -8.16
CA THR A 324 0.48 -14.57 -8.07
C THR A 324 -0.04 -15.45 -9.22
N GLN A 325 0.42 -15.18 -10.46
CA GLN A 325 0.15 -15.96 -11.68
C GLN A 325 0.84 -17.34 -11.67
N ARG A 326 1.98 -17.50 -10.98
CA ARG A 326 2.71 -18.78 -10.87
C ARG A 326 2.07 -19.72 -9.85
N LEU A 327 1.59 -19.19 -8.73
CA LEU A 327 0.87 -19.95 -7.71
C LEU A 327 -0.59 -20.25 -8.08
N GLY A 328 -1.12 -19.60 -9.11
CA GLY A 328 -2.55 -19.73 -9.46
C GLY A 328 -3.47 -19.06 -8.43
N VAL A 329 -2.99 -18.02 -7.74
CA VAL A 329 -3.83 -17.21 -6.84
C VAL A 329 -4.72 -16.26 -7.64
N TYR A 330 -4.15 -15.63 -8.66
CA TYR A 330 -4.88 -14.84 -9.63
C TYR A 330 -4.12 -14.82 -10.95
N THR A 331 -4.82 -15.05 -12.05
CA THR A 331 -4.25 -15.24 -13.37
C THR A 331 -4.98 -14.40 -14.43
N ALA A 332 -4.37 -14.27 -15.60
CA ALA A 332 -5.05 -13.67 -16.75
C ALA A 332 -6.19 -14.56 -17.32
N MET A 333 -6.34 -15.81 -16.85
CA MET A 333 -7.55 -16.61 -17.09
C MET A 333 -8.68 -16.23 -16.13
N ASP A 334 -8.39 -15.99 -14.84
CA ASP A 334 -9.38 -15.48 -13.87
C ASP A 334 -9.93 -14.11 -14.31
N TYR A 335 -9.09 -13.24 -14.88
CA TYR A 335 -9.54 -11.99 -15.51
C TYR A 335 -10.61 -12.24 -16.60
N ALA A 336 -10.42 -13.28 -17.43
CA ALA A 336 -11.40 -13.65 -18.45
C ALA A 336 -12.65 -14.30 -17.85
N ASP A 337 -12.50 -15.11 -16.79
CA ASP A 337 -13.61 -15.72 -16.04
C ASP A 337 -14.50 -14.67 -15.36
N ILE A 338 -13.90 -13.60 -14.80
CA ILE A 338 -14.61 -12.45 -14.24
C ILE A 338 -15.41 -11.75 -15.34
N LEU A 339 -14.80 -11.44 -16.49
CA LEU A 339 -15.51 -10.75 -17.57
C LEU A 339 -16.65 -11.61 -18.14
N GLU A 340 -16.42 -12.90 -18.37
CA GLU A 340 -17.44 -13.83 -18.86
C GLU A 340 -18.60 -13.98 -17.86
N PHE A 341 -18.30 -14.05 -16.56
CA PHE A 341 -19.31 -14.01 -15.51
C PHE A 341 -20.10 -12.70 -15.52
N LEU A 342 -19.46 -11.54 -15.60
CA LEU A 342 -20.14 -10.24 -15.57
C LEU A 342 -21.03 -10.04 -16.82
N VAL A 343 -20.57 -10.51 -17.99
CA VAL A 343 -21.35 -10.53 -19.23
C VAL A 343 -22.62 -11.37 -19.10
N GLY A 344 -22.53 -12.56 -18.50
CA GLY A 344 -23.70 -13.40 -18.20
C GLY A 344 -24.58 -12.81 -17.09
N ARG A 345 -23.98 -12.28 -16.02
CA ARG A 345 -24.65 -11.73 -14.84
C ARG A 345 -25.53 -10.53 -15.16
N TRP A 346 -25.11 -9.69 -16.12
CA TRP A 346 -25.88 -8.54 -16.62
C TRP A 346 -26.62 -8.83 -17.93
N ASN A 347 -26.63 -10.09 -18.38
CA ASN A 347 -27.34 -10.57 -19.57
C ASN A 347 -27.03 -9.77 -20.86
N ILE A 348 -25.78 -9.34 -21.03
CA ILE A 348 -25.37 -8.34 -22.04
C ILE A 348 -25.71 -8.78 -23.47
N GLU A 349 -25.60 -10.07 -23.78
CA GLU A 349 -25.92 -10.63 -25.09
C GLU A 349 -27.42 -10.50 -25.47
N GLN A 350 -28.32 -10.42 -24.48
CA GLN A 350 -29.77 -10.32 -24.71
C GLN A 350 -30.28 -8.87 -24.65
N LEU A 351 -29.42 -7.87 -24.45
CA LEU A 351 -29.82 -6.46 -24.50
C LEU A 351 -30.34 -6.09 -25.89
N THR A 352 -31.52 -5.48 -25.94
CA THR A 352 -32.18 -5.01 -27.17
C THR A 352 -32.51 -3.51 -27.06
N GLY A 353 -33.00 -2.91 -28.14
CA GLY A 353 -33.31 -1.46 -28.17
C GLY A 353 -32.10 -0.52 -28.30
N LEU A 354 -30.87 -1.03 -28.11
CA LEU A 354 -29.62 -0.26 -28.11
C LEU A 354 -29.40 0.62 -29.36
N THR A 355 -28.61 1.67 -29.22
CA THR A 355 -28.12 2.48 -30.36
C THR A 355 -27.16 1.69 -31.27
N GLY A 356 -26.80 2.29 -32.40
CA GLY A 356 -25.75 1.78 -33.29
C GLY A 356 -24.34 1.81 -32.71
N GLU A 357 -24.11 2.47 -31.57
CA GLU A 357 -22.86 2.42 -30.81
C GLU A 357 -22.95 1.44 -29.64
N GLY A 358 -24.11 1.41 -28.95
CA GLY A 358 -24.43 0.42 -27.93
C GLY A 358 -24.28 -1.02 -28.43
N ARG A 359 -24.77 -1.34 -29.65
CA ARG A 359 -24.54 -2.65 -30.28
C ARG A 359 -23.05 -2.96 -30.52
N LYS A 360 -22.26 -2.00 -31.00
CA LYS A 360 -20.81 -2.21 -31.18
C LYS A 360 -20.08 -2.44 -29.86
N ALA A 361 -20.57 -1.83 -28.78
CA ALA A 361 -20.08 -2.05 -27.42
C ALA A 361 -20.46 -3.44 -26.89
N GLN A 362 -21.72 -3.85 -27.09
CA GLN A 362 -22.25 -5.20 -26.81
C GLN A 362 -21.42 -6.28 -27.53
N ASP A 363 -21.29 -6.20 -28.86
CA ASP A 363 -20.49 -7.11 -29.69
C ASP A 363 -19.04 -7.22 -29.20
N PHE A 364 -18.41 -6.06 -28.91
CA PHE A 364 -17.03 -5.99 -28.44
C PHE A 364 -16.86 -6.68 -27.07
N VAL A 365 -17.77 -6.43 -26.12
CA VAL A 365 -17.71 -6.96 -24.76
C VAL A 365 -17.96 -8.48 -24.77
N CYS A 366 -19.03 -8.95 -25.42
CA CYS A 366 -19.33 -10.38 -25.51
C CYS A 366 -18.23 -11.18 -26.24
N GLY A 367 -17.60 -10.58 -27.26
CA GLY A 367 -16.47 -11.19 -27.97
C GLY A 367 -15.13 -11.19 -27.22
N LEU A 368 -15.02 -10.52 -26.05
CA LEU A 368 -13.74 -10.27 -25.41
C LEU A 368 -13.19 -11.42 -24.53
N PRO A 369 -13.97 -12.11 -23.67
CA PRO A 369 -13.46 -13.25 -22.89
C PRO A 369 -12.75 -14.33 -23.73
N PRO A 370 -13.34 -14.89 -24.82
CA PRO A 370 -12.67 -15.90 -25.63
C PRO A 370 -11.46 -15.35 -26.41
N ARG A 371 -11.36 -14.02 -26.59
CA ARG A 371 -10.18 -13.35 -27.16
C ARG A 371 -9.04 -13.25 -26.16
N ILE A 372 -9.32 -12.91 -24.89
CA ILE A 372 -8.33 -12.87 -23.81
C ILE A 372 -7.73 -14.27 -23.60
N ARG A 373 -8.57 -15.31 -23.41
CA ARG A 373 -8.13 -16.70 -23.23
C ARG A 373 -7.15 -17.18 -24.32
N LYS A 374 -7.39 -16.79 -25.58
CA LYS A 374 -6.51 -17.10 -26.73
C LYS A 374 -5.16 -16.37 -26.68
N LEU A 375 -5.13 -15.11 -26.27
CA LEU A 375 -3.89 -14.33 -26.13
C LEU A 375 -3.02 -14.86 -24.99
N GLU A 376 -3.61 -15.26 -23.87
CA GLU A 376 -2.89 -15.84 -22.73
C GLU A 376 -2.35 -17.24 -23.03
N THR A 377 -3.13 -18.08 -23.73
CA THR A 377 -2.67 -19.40 -24.22
C THR A 377 -1.46 -19.29 -25.17
N ALA A 378 -1.34 -18.17 -25.90
CA ALA A 378 -0.18 -17.89 -26.74
C ALA A 378 1.04 -17.40 -25.91
N GLN A 379 0.82 -16.53 -24.92
CA GLN A 379 1.87 -15.99 -24.04
C GLN A 379 2.43 -17.04 -23.06
N ALA A 380 1.62 -17.99 -22.60
CA ALA A 380 2.04 -19.09 -21.71
C ALA A 380 3.13 -20.02 -22.31
N ARG A 381 3.45 -19.87 -23.60
CA ARG A 381 4.57 -20.54 -24.28
C ARG A 381 5.92 -19.81 -24.13
N ALA A 382 5.95 -18.69 -23.41
CA ALA A 382 7.18 -17.97 -23.08
C ALA A 382 8.08 -18.77 -22.10
N LYS A 383 9.36 -18.40 -22.02
CA LYS A 383 10.31 -19.02 -21.09
C LYS A 383 9.94 -18.70 -19.63
N PRO A 384 10.19 -19.62 -18.67
CA PRO A 384 9.94 -19.36 -17.25
C PRO A 384 10.72 -18.14 -16.77
N THR A 385 10.07 -17.31 -15.95
CA THR A 385 10.69 -16.13 -15.34
C THR A 385 11.74 -16.56 -14.31
N THR A 386 12.89 -15.88 -14.31
CA THR A 386 13.92 -16.03 -13.28
C THR A 386 13.37 -15.59 -11.93
N ALA A 387 13.74 -16.28 -10.85
CA ALA A 387 13.41 -15.85 -9.49
C ALA A 387 13.95 -14.43 -9.21
N VAL A 388 13.08 -13.55 -8.72
CA VAL A 388 13.41 -12.16 -8.36
C VAL A 388 13.36 -12.03 -6.84
N PRO A 389 14.36 -11.40 -6.18
CA PRO A 389 14.34 -11.18 -4.75
C PRO A 389 13.36 -10.05 -4.38
N PHE A 390 12.42 -10.33 -3.48
CA PHE A 390 11.51 -9.34 -2.91
C PHE A 390 12.08 -8.82 -1.59
N SER A 391 11.94 -7.52 -1.30
CA SER A 391 12.40 -6.96 -0.01
C SER A 391 11.46 -7.27 1.16
N TRP A 392 10.24 -7.73 0.88
CA TRP A 392 9.26 -8.10 1.90
C TRP A 392 9.57 -9.43 2.60
N ILE A 393 10.34 -10.32 1.98
CA ILE A 393 10.81 -11.57 2.61
C ILE A 393 12.26 -11.41 3.06
N PHE A 394 12.61 -12.04 4.17
CA PHE A 394 13.98 -12.00 4.67
C PHE A 394 14.88 -12.90 3.82
N ASP A 395 15.70 -12.28 2.97
CA ASP A 395 16.68 -12.92 2.06
C ASP A 395 17.31 -14.20 2.65
N PRO A 396 16.89 -15.41 2.19
CA PRO A 396 17.41 -16.67 2.69
C PRO A 396 18.88 -16.92 2.32
N SER A 397 19.45 -16.12 1.40
CA SER A 397 20.87 -16.18 1.03
C SER A 397 21.76 -15.30 1.92
N SER A 398 21.18 -14.50 2.81
CA SER A 398 21.92 -13.64 3.74
C SER A 398 22.80 -14.47 4.69
N GLU A 399 24.05 -14.06 4.83
CA GLU A 399 25.01 -14.70 5.73
C GLU A 399 24.70 -14.27 7.16
N VAL A 400 24.11 -15.20 7.93
CA VAL A 400 23.77 -15.01 9.35
C VAL A 400 25.03 -15.08 10.20
N ILE A 401 25.41 -13.96 10.80
CA ILE A 401 26.60 -13.84 11.65
C ILE A 401 26.16 -13.71 13.11
N ALA A 402 26.14 -14.83 13.82
CA ALA A 402 26.08 -14.83 15.28
C ALA A 402 27.45 -14.45 15.86
N LEU A 403 27.48 -13.49 16.78
CA LEU A 403 28.70 -13.06 17.46
C LEU A 403 28.60 -13.38 18.95
N SER A 404 29.60 -14.05 19.52
CA SER A 404 29.64 -14.30 20.96
C SER A 404 29.67 -12.98 21.75
N PRO A 405 29.21 -12.96 23.02
CA PRO A 405 29.29 -11.77 23.88
C PRO A 405 30.71 -11.20 23.98
N LEU A 406 31.72 -12.06 23.90
CA LEU A 406 33.13 -11.68 23.87
C LEU A 406 33.52 -10.99 22.54
N ALA A 407 33.05 -11.48 21.40
CA ALA A 407 33.28 -10.86 20.09
C ALA A 407 32.55 -9.51 19.94
N LEU A 408 31.40 -9.34 20.60
CA LEU A 408 30.69 -8.05 20.67
C LEU A 408 31.45 -7.02 21.52
N THR A 409 32.02 -7.42 22.65
CA THR A 409 32.80 -6.50 23.52
C THR A 409 34.25 -6.30 23.05
N ALA A 410 34.80 -7.18 22.22
CA ALA A 410 36.15 -7.06 21.67
C ALA A 410 36.39 -5.71 20.96
N THR A 411 37.47 -5.04 21.34
CA THR A 411 37.98 -3.79 20.74
C THR A 411 38.61 -4.00 19.36
N ASN A 412 39.01 -5.23 19.05
CA ASN A 412 39.57 -5.65 17.78
C ASN A 412 38.44 -6.04 16.79
N ARG A 413 38.63 -5.69 15.52
CA ARG A 413 37.67 -5.88 14.42
C ARG A 413 38.15 -6.88 13.36
N PHE A 414 39.44 -7.18 13.34
CA PHE A 414 40.11 -8.04 12.37
C PHE A 414 40.94 -9.08 13.13
N PHE A 415 40.97 -10.33 12.68
CA PHE A 415 41.64 -11.43 13.40
C PHE A 415 42.52 -12.24 12.45
N CYS A 416 43.62 -12.79 12.98
CA CYS A 416 44.45 -13.73 12.24
C CYS A 416 43.74 -15.08 12.08
N GLU A 417 43.78 -15.66 10.87
CA GLU A 417 43.25 -17.00 10.62
C GLU A 417 44.20 -18.13 11.05
N VAL A 418 45.48 -17.82 11.29
CA VAL A 418 46.52 -18.79 11.66
C VAL A 418 46.76 -18.84 13.17
N CYS A 419 46.78 -17.70 13.88
CA CYS A 419 47.02 -17.66 15.33
C CYS A 419 46.00 -16.84 16.13
N HIS A 420 44.89 -16.42 15.50
CA HIS A 420 43.75 -15.74 16.13
C HIS A 420 44.03 -14.42 16.90
N LEU A 421 45.25 -13.88 16.79
CA LEU A 421 45.58 -12.56 17.31
C LEU A 421 44.71 -11.47 16.66
N GLY A 422 44.19 -10.54 17.47
CA GLY A 422 43.23 -9.52 17.07
C GLY A 422 43.84 -8.14 16.82
N PHE A 423 43.27 -7.41 15.85
CA PHE A 423 43.70 -6.10 15.40
C PHE A 423 42.53 -5.11 15.23
N GLN A 424 42.77 -3.83 15.50
CA GLN A 424 41.77 -2.76 15.35
C GLN A 424 41.63 -2.26 13.89
N ARG A 425 42.66 -2.44 13.06
CA ARG A 425 42.71 -1.99 11.65
C ARG A 425 43.16 -3.13 10.75
N ASP A 426 42.57 -3.24 9.56
CA ASP A 426 42.91 -4.30 8.60
C ASP A 426 44.40 -4.26 8.20
N GLN A 427 44.96 -3.08 7.94
CA GLN A 427 46.39 -2.90 7.64
C GLN A 427 47.33 -3.56 8.66
N ASN A 428 46.97 -3.57 9.95
CA ASN A 428 47.76 -4.21 11.00
C ASN A 428 47.65 -5.74 10.93
N LEU A 429 46.46 -6.28 10.59
CA LEU A 429 46.29 -7.69 10.25
C LEU A 429 47.08 -8.06 8.97
N GLN A 430 47.04 -7.25 7.91
CA GLN A 430 47.79 -7.51 6.68
C GLN A 430 49.31 -7.45 6.89
N LEU A 431 49.80 -6.61 7.81
CA LEU A 431 51.19 -6.64 8.28
C LEU A 431 51.50 -7.96 9.00
N HIS A 432 50.67 -8.34 9.97
CA HIS A 432 50.86 -9.55 10.77
C HIS A 432 50.74 -10.85 9.95
N ARG A 433 49.89 -10.90 8.92
CA ARG A 433 49.75 -12.04 7.99
C ARG A 433 51.07 -12.41 7.29
N ARG A 434 52.00 -11.46 7.12
CA ARG A 434 53.34 -11.72 6.57
C ARG A 434 54.22 -12.57 7.49
N VAL A 435 54.02 -12.49 8.81
CA VAL A 435 54.76 -13.32 9.79
C VAL A 435 54.40 -14.81 9.62
N HIS A 436 53.23 -15.11 9.05
CA HIS A 436 52.76 -16.45 8.70
C HIS A 436 53.00 -16.82 7.23
N ASN A 437 53.84 -16.06 6.50
CA ASN A 437 54.14 -16.25 5.08
C ASN A 437 52.92 -16.33 4.13
N LEU A 438 51.78 -15.73 4.50
CA LEU A 438 50.57 -15.75 3.68
C LEU A 438 50.72 -14.84 2.44
N PRO A 439 50.36 -15.31 1.22
CA PRO A 439 50.59 -14.58 -0.03
C PRO A 439 49.72 -13.32 -0.14
N TRP A 440 50.33 -12.22 -0.59
CA TRP A 440 49.66 -10.91 -0.71
C TRP A 440 48.83 -10.79 -1.99
N ASN A 441 47.70 -11.50 -2.03
CA ASN A 441 46.75 -11.40 -3.14
C ASN A 441 45.75 -10.27 -2.89
N LEU A 442 45.87 -9.18 -3.65
CA LEU A 442 44.81 -8.19 -3.83
C LEU A 442 43.58 -8.92 -4.40
N LYS A 443 42.50 -9.07 -3.61
CA LYS A 443 41.26 -9.72 -4.04
C LYS A 443 40.51 -8.88 -5.08
N VAL A 444 40.95 -8.95 -6.33
CA VAL A 444 40.13 -8.63 -7.50
C VAL A 444 39.01 -9.65 -7.55
N ARG A 445 37.81 -9.28 -7.09
CA ARG A 445 36.66 -10.18 -7.09
C ARG A 445 36.24 -10.52 -8.53
N PRO A 446 35.98 -11.79 -8.86
CA PRO A 446 35.40 -12.14 -10.15
C PRO A 446 33.98 -11.54 -10.23
N ARG A 447 33.60 -11.07 -11.42
CA ARG A 447 32.32 -10.34 -11.66
C ARG A 447 31.06 -11.21 -11.45
N SER A 448 31.23 -12.50 -11.17
CA SER A 448 30.21 -13.50 -10.87
C SER A 448 30.08 -13.85 -9.38
N GLU A 449 30.89 -13.29 -8.48
CA GLU A 449 30.79 -13.55 -7.02
C GLU A 449 29.55 -12.84 -6.43
N VAL A 450 28.49 -13.60 -6.15
CA VAL A 450 27.26 -13.08 -5.52
C VAL A 450 27.56 -12.60 -4.11
N ILE A 451 27.51 -11.28 -3.90
CA ILE A 451 27.76 -10.65 -2.60
C ILE A 451 26.53 -10.88 -1.69
N ARG A 452 26.55 -11.98 -0.93
CA ARG A 452 25.56 -12.24 0.12
C ARG A 452 25.55 -11.11 1.15
N LYS A 453 24.36 -10.63 1.48
CA LYS A 453 24.13 -9.60 2.50
C LYS A 453 24.44 -10.21 3.88
N LYS A 454 25.21 -9.51 4.72
CA LYS A 454 25.58 -10.01 6.07
C LYS A 454 24.59 -9.50 7.11
N VAL A 455 23.99 -10.41 7.87
CA VAL A 455 22.94 -10.13 8.84
C VAL A 455 23.39 -10.59 10.23
N TYR A 456 23.49 -9.65 11.18
CA TYR A 456 24.13 -9.90 12.48
C TYR A 456 23.08 -10.12 13.58
N VAL A 457 23.11 -11.30 14.21
CA VAL A 457 22.14 -11.67 15.24
C VAL A 457 22.68 -11.51 16.66
N CYS A 458 21.78 -11.25 17.61
CA CYS A 458 22.09 -11.12 19.03
C CYS A 458 22.37 -12.51 19.65
N PRO A 459 23.42 -12.70 20.47
CA PRO A 459 23.72 -14.00 21.09
C PRO A 459 22.77 -14.39 22.24
N VAL A 460 21.83 -13.53 22.63
CA VAL A 460 20.85 -13.80 23.70
C VAL A 460 19.60 -14.45 23.08
N PRO A 461 19.28 -15.74 23.33
CA PRO A 461 18.22 -16.43 22.57
C PRO A 461 16.82 -15.84 22.73
N THR A 462 16.52 -15.21 23.87
CA THR A 462 15.26 -14.52 24.15
C THR A 462 15.15 -13.13 23.48
N CYS A 463 16.18 -12.69 22.77
CA CYS A 463 16.18 -11.38 22.13
C CYS A 463 15.46 -11.39 20.77
N ILE A 464 14.63 -10.38 20.51
CA ILE A 464 13.98 -10.17 19.21
C ILE A 464 14.96 -10.12 18.02
N GLN A 465 16.20 -9.66 18.23
CA GLN A 465 17.26 -9.61 17.22
C GLN A 465 18.13 -10.89 17.17
N HIS A 466 17.79 -11.95 17.92
CA HIS A 466 18.42 -13.27 17.79
C HIS A 466 17.92 -14.03 16.56
N ASN A 467 16.65 -13.83 16.20
CA ASN A 467 16.08 -14.42 14.99
C ASN A 467 16.79 -13.86 13.74
N PRO A 468 17.36 -14.71 12.85
CA PRO A 468 18.00 -14.30 11.60
C PRO A 468 17.19 -13.28 10.78
N ALA A 469 15.87 -13.46 10.71
CA ALA A 469 14.94 -12.53 10.09
C ALA A 469 15.14 -11.07 10.55
N ARG A 470 15.17 -10.87 11.88
CA ARG A 470 15.26 -9.54 12.51
C ARG A 470 16.72 -9.12 12.81
N GLY A 471 17.71 -9.83 12.26
CA GLY A 471 19.13 -9.52 12.47
C GLY A 471 19.53 -8.15 11.88
N LEU A 472 20.52 -7.51 12.51
CA LEU A 472 20.93 -6.15 12.16
C LEU A 472 21.92 -6.16 10.98
N GLY A 473 21.65 -5.38 9.93
CA GLY A 473 22.45 -5.37 8.69
C GLY A 473 23.88 -4.83 8.78
N ASN A 474 24.43 -4.58 9.98
CA ASN A 474 25.86 -4.26 10.16
C ASN A 474 26.37 -4.50 11.60
N LEU A 475 27.69 -4.76 11.70
CA LEU A 475 28.43 -5.00 12.94
C LEU A 475 28.30 -3.87 13.98
N THR A 476 28.20 -2.62 13.52
CA THR A 476 28.07 -1.45 14.42
C THR A 476 26.70 -1.44 15.12
N GLY A 477 25.64 -1.80 14.40
CA GLY A 477 24.30 -1.96 14.95
C GLY A 477 24.26 -3.00 16.07
N ILE A 478 24.78 -4.21 15.82
CA ILE A 478 24.73 -5.28 16.83
C ILE A 478 25.60 -4.98 18.06
N LYS A 479 26.76 -4.33 17.90
CA LYS A 479 27.56 -3.85 19.05
C LYS A 479 26.86 -2.73 19.84
N LYS A 480 26.02 -1.89 19.21
CA LYS A 480 25.21 -0.86 19.90
C LYS A 480 23.93 -1.40 20.54
N HIS A 481 23.47 -2.57 20.09
CA HIS A 481 22.29 -3.26 20.63
C HIS A 481 22.59 -4.06 21.92
N GLY A 482 23.85 -4.43 22.16
CA GLY A 482 24.28 -5.16 23.37
C GLY A 482 24.07 -4.42 24.70
N ALA A 483 24.38 -5.09 25.80
CA ALA A 483 24.16 -4.59 27.16
C ALA A 483 24.82 -3.21 27.40
N LYS A 484 24.04 -2.26 27.93
CA LYS A 484 24.46 -0.86 28.12
C LYS A 484 25.25 -0.67 29.43
N THR A 485 26.44 -1.23 29.51
CA THR A 485 27.26 -1.28 30.74
C THR A 485 27.91 0.06 31.14
N TRP A 486 27.90 1.09 30.28
CA TRP A 486 28.66 2.33 30.50
C TRP A 486 27.74 3.54 30.67
N GLN A 487 27.71 4.15 31.87
CA GLN A 487 26.84 5.29 32.17
C GLN A 487 27.63 6.59 32.34
N CYS A 488 27.20 7.67 31.66
CA CYS A 488 27.75 9.01 31.88
C CYS A 488 27.45 9.48 33.31
N HIS A 489 28.49 9.71 34.11
CA HIS A 489 28.36 10.24 35.47
C HIS A 489 27.69 11.62 35.50
N LYS A 490 27.88 12.44 34.45
CA LYS A 490 27.31 13.79 34.36
C LYS A 490 25.83 13.83 33.97
N CYS A 491 25.43 13.11 32.93
CA CYS A 491 24.05 13.18 32.38
C CYS A 491 23.25 11.88 32.48
N SER A 492 23.74 10.88 33.21
CA SER A 492 23.13 9.56 33.45
C SER A 492 22.82 8.72 32.20
N LYS A 493 23.18 9.18 30.99
CA LYS A 493 22.94 8.48 29.72
C LYS A 493 23.82 7.22 29.59
N MET A 494 23.20 6.11 29.17
CA MET A 494 23.83 4.78 29.12
C MET A 494 24.20 4.34 27.70
N TYR A 495 25.33 3.65 27.56
CA TYR A 495 26.01 3.27 26.33
C TYR A 495 26.42 1.79 26.35
N ALA A 496 26.26 1.10 25.22
CA ALA A 496 26.72 -0.28 25.02
C ALA A 496 28.19 -0.38 24.56
N VAL A 497 28.76 0.72 24.06
CA VAL A 497 30.10 0.74 23.45
C VAL A 497 30.97 1.79 24.13
N GLN A 498 32.13 1.35 24.65
CA GLN A 498 33.03 2.18 25.45
C GLN A 498 33.66 3.35 24.66
N SER A 499 33.81 3.22 23.34
CA SER A 499 34.22 4.34 22.46
C SER A 499 33.23 5.49 22.48
N ASP A 500 31.93 5.16 22.44
CA ASP A 500 30.84 6.12 22.33
C ASP A 500 30.61 6.81 23.68
N PHE A 501 30.72 6.06 24.78
CA PHE A 501 30.83 6.61 26.13
C PHE A 501 32.02 7.57 26.25
N ASN A 502 33.22 7.18 25.83
CA ASN A 502 34.42 8.02 25.95
C ASN A 502 34.35 9.29 25.09
N ALA A 503 33.84 9.20 23.86
CA ALA A 503 33.64 10.36 23.00
C ALA A 503 32.59 11.33 23.58
N HIS A 504 31.52 10.79 24.15
CA HIS A 504 30.52 11.58 24.87
C HIS A 504 31.08 12.19 26.16
N SER A 505 31.83 11.44 26.98
CA SER A 505 32.38 11.94 28.25
C SER A 505 33.38 13.08 28.05
N LYS A 506 34.08 13.12 26.90
CA LYS A 506 34.95 14.24 26.49
C LYS A 506 34.20 15.49 26.03
N THR A 507 32.91 15.36 25.69
CA THR A 507 32.07 16.44 25.13
C THR A 507 30.84 16.76 25.98
N CYS A 508 30.63 16.08 27.11
CA CYS A 508 29.47 16.27 27.97
C CYS A 508 29.62 17.52 28.86
N THR A 509 28.94 18.58 28.44
CA THR A 509 28.82 19.87 29.15
C THR A 509 27.59 19.97 30.04
N ARG A 510 26.66 19.01 29.97
CA ARG A 510 25.58 18.87 30.97
C ARG A 510 26.12 18.12 32.18
N ASP A 511 26.32 18.83 33.28
CA ASP A 511 26.38 18.23 34.61
C ASP A 511 24.95 17.81 35.06
N ARG A 512 24.86 17.09 36.18
CA ARG A 512 23.55 16.66 36.72
C ARG A 512 22.77 17.91 37.12
N LEU A 513 21.64 18.14 36.46
CA LEU A 513 20.51 18.78 37.16
C LEU A 513 20.20 17.90 38.38
N GLY A 514 19.96 18.56 39.52
CA GLY A 514 19.90 17.93 40.83
C GLY A 514 18.70 17.01 41.04
N MET A 515 18.59 16.59 42.30
CA MET A 515 17.51 15.78 42.88
C MET A 515 16.11 16.25 42.48
#